data_AF-A0A1D6FV16-F1
#
_entry.id   AF-A0A1D6FV16-F1
#
_cell.length_a   1.000
_cell.length_b   1.000
_cell.length_c   1.000
_cell.angle_alpha   90.00
_cell.angle_beta   90.00
_cell.angle_gamma   90.00
#
_symmetry.space_group_name_H-M   'P 1'
#
loop_
_entity.id
_entity.type
_entity.pdbx_description
1 polymer ?
#
loop_
_entity_poly.entity_id
_entity_poly.type
_entity_poly.pdbx_seq_one_letter_code
_entity_poly.pdbx_strand_id
1 'polypeptide(L)'
;MGYDPLGVPSHGEICIRGKYLFSGYYKSPELTNEAIVDGWFHTGDIGEMTPDGILKIWVYGDSFKSSLVAVVNPHEENTMKWAESNGYKGGLKEYIPKELTTIAHKNKSEIDTVYKKLEAQKNGAKSHKLKKGKHCCKFHI
;
A
#
# COMPACT_ATOMS: atom_id res chain seq x y z
N MET A 1 -4.22 -8.80 20.03
CA MET A 1 -4.08 -10.21 19.64
C MET A 1 -2.59 -10.55 19.69
N GLY A 2 -2.23 -11.74 20.17
CA GLY A 2 -0.83 -12.20 20.17
C GLY A 2 -0.35 -12.47 18.75
N TYR A 3 0.91 -12.86 18.59
CA TYR A 3 1.43 -13.39 17.33
C TYR A 3 1.48 -14.90 17.45
N ASP A 4 0.82 -15.62 16.54
CA ASP A 4 0.87 -17.08 16.47
C ASP A 4 0.87 -17.53 14.99
N PRO A 5 2.03 -17.51 14.33
CA PRO A 5 2.16 -17.87 12.92
C PRO A 5 1.96 -19.37 12.66
N LEU A 6 1.96 -20.20 13.71
CA LEU A 6 1.72 -21.64 13.63
C LEU A 6 0.32 -22.04 14.13
N GLY A 7 -0.46 -21.06 14.59
CA GLY A 7 -1.81 -21.25 15.11
C GLY A 7 -2.82 -21.58 14.02
N VAL A 8 -4.04 -21.91 14.45
CA VAL A 8 -5.20 -22.07 13.58
C VAL A 8 -6.35 -21.24 14.17
N PRO A 9 -6.64 -20.04 13.61
CA PRO A 9 -6.03 -19.46 12.41
C PRO A 9 -4.62 -18.90 12.69
N SER A 10 -3.72 -19.02 11.70
CA SER A 10 -2.36 -18.50 11.83
C SER A 10 -2.40 -16.99 11.69
N HIS A 11 -1.70 -16.27 12.57
CA HIS A 11 -1.71 -14.82 12.54
C HIS A 11 -0.38 -14.19 12.98
N GLY A 12 0.00 -13.11 12.32
CA GLY A 12 1.29 -12.44 12.52
C GLY A 12 1.52 -11.35 11.48
N GLU A 13 2.74 -10.81 11.42
CA GLU A 13 3.08 -9.78 10.41
C GLU A 13 3.04 -10.39 9.01
N ILE A 14 2.47 -9.66 8.05
CA ILE A 14 2.51 -10.03 6.64
C ILE A 14 3.90 -9.70 6.09
N CYS A 15 4.62 -10.73 5.68
CA CYS A 15 5.96 -10.61 5.12
C CYS A 15 5.95 -11.20 3.70
N ILE A 16 6.33 -10.40 2.70
CA ILE A 16 6.20 -10.72 1.27
C ILE A 16 7.58 -10.95 0.67
N ARG A 17 7.72 -11.96 -0.20
CA ARG A 17 8.92 -12.15 -1.03
C ARG A 17 8.54 -12.59 -2.43
N GLY A 18 9.07 -11.95 -3.46
CA GLY A 18 8.78 -12.30 -4.86
C GLY A 18 9.57 -11.49 -5.87
N LYS A 19 9.52 -11.90 -7.14
CA LYS A 19 10.23 -11.25 -8.26
C LYS A 19 9.79 -9.81 -8.48
N TYR A 20 8.54 -9.50 -8.14
CA TYR A 20 7.90 -8.22 -8.40
C TYR A 20 7.97 -7.23 -7.23
N LEU A 21 8.76 -7.54 -6.19
CA LEU A 21 9.03 -6.57 -5.14
C LEU A 21 9.91 -5.42 -5.68
N PHE A 22 9.63 -4.22 -5.18
CA PHE A 22 10.48 -3.06 -5.41
C PHE A 22 11.88 -3.29 -4.81
N SER A 23 12.90 -2.67 -5.39
CA SER A 23 14.30 -2.86 -4.96
C SER A 23 14.67 -2.10 -3.67
N GLY A 24 13.82 -1.17 -3.23
CA GLY A 24 14.05 -0.36 -2.05
C GLY A 24 13.48 1.06 -2.16
N TYR A 25 13.57 1.79 -1.06
CA TYR A 25 13.18 3.19 -1.01
C TYR A 25 14.25 4.09 -1.66
N TYR A 26 13.81 4.97 -2.54
CA TYR A 26 14.70 5.88 -3.25
C TYR A 26 15.47 6.78 -2.28
N LYS A 27 16.81 6.84 -2.43
CA LYS A 27 17.74 7.62 -1.59
C LYS A 27 17.62 7.34 -0.08
N SER A 28 17.06 6.21 0.31
CA SER A 28 16.82 5.85 1.71
C SER A 28 17.26 4.41 1.98
N PRO A 29 18.57 4.13 1.98
CA PRO A 29 19.09 2.78 2.17
C PRO A 29 18.78 2.22 3.57
N GLU A 30 18.80 3.06 4.62
CA GLU A 30 18.37 2.68 5.97
C GLU A 30 16.92 2.16 6.00
N LEU A 31 15.96 2.88 5.41
CA LEU A 31 14.57 2.43 5.34
C LEU A 31 14.42 1.16 4.50
N THR A 32 15.25 1.01 3.47
CA THR A 32 15.28 -0.20 2.63
C THR A 32 15.75 -1.40 3.44
N ASN A 33 16.85 -1.25 4.19
CA ASN A 33 17.42 -2.32 5.02
C ASN A 33 16.52 -2.64 6.22
N GLU A 34 15.73 -1.68 6.70
CA GLU A 34 14.72 -1.93 7.73
C GLU A 34 13.51 -2.70 7.17
N ALA A 35 13.05 -2.32 5.98
CA ALA A 35 11.85 -2.91 5.39
C ALA A 35 12.11 -4.23 4.67
N ILE A 36 13.31 -4.45 4.15
CA ILE A 36 13.69 -5.67 3.41
C ILE A 36 14.81 -6.38 4.17
N VAL A 37 14.47 -7.48 4.82
CA VAL A 37 15.40 -8.29 5.64
C VAL A 37 15.44 -9.70 5.06
N ASP A 38 16.64 -10.18 4.71
CA ASP A 38 16.84 -11.50 4.09
C ASP A 38 15.96 -11.74 2.83
N GLY A 39 15.71 -10.67 2.07
CA GLY A 39 14.85 -10.68 0.89
C GLY A 39 13.35 -10.71 1.18
N TRP A 40 12.93 -10.62 2.44
CA TRP A 40 11.53 -10.50 2.85
C TRP A 40 11.19 -9.04 3.10
N PHE A 41 10.15 -8.55 2.43
CA PHE A 41 9.55 -7.24 2.68
C PHE A 41 8.57 -7.33 3.84
N HIS A 42 8.85 -6.56 4.90
CA HIS A 42 8.05 -6.42 6.11
C HIS A 42 7.02 -5.30 5.91
N THR A 43 5.73 -5.63 5.78
CA THR A 43 4.70 -4.62 5.51
C THR A 43 4.32 -3.81 6.74
N GLY A 44 4.53 -4.35 7.95
CA GLY A 44 4.02 -3.79 9.20
C GLY A 44 2.54 -4.06 9.46
N ASP A 45 1.84 -4.73 8.54
CA ASP A 45 0.42 -5.10 8.68
C ASP A 45 0.29 -6.50 9.27
N ILE A 46 -0.81 -6.73 10.01
CA ILE A 46 -1.11 -8.04 10.58
C ILE A 46 -2.03 -8.81 9.64
N GLY A 47 -1.67 -10.06 9.35
CA GLY A 47 -2.50 -11.01 8.62
C GLY A 47 -2.99 -12.12 9.54
N GLU A 48 -4.19 -12.62 9.28
CA GLU A 48 -4.70 -13.89 9.80
C GLU A 48 -5.16 -14.74 8.61
N MET A 49 -4.59 -15.94 8.45
CA MET A 49 -5.06 -16.90 7.46
C MET A 49 -6.13 -17.79 8.07
N THR A 50 -7.34 -17.73 7.51
CA THR A 50 -8.43 -18.60 7.94
C THR A 50 -8.31 -20.00 7.35
N PRO A 51 -8.97 -21.03 7.93
CA PRO A 51 -8.92 -22.39 7.41
C PRO A 51 -9.45 -22.56 5.97
N ASP A 52 -10.33 -21.66 5.53
CA ASP A 52 -10.88 -21.58 4.17
C ASP A 52 -9.98 -20.83 3.18
N GLY A 53 -8.77 -20.44 3.59
CA GLY A 53 -7.78 -19.81 2.72
C GLY A 53 -8.00 -18.31 2.49
N ILE A 54 -8.79 -17.65 3.33
CA ILE A 54 -9.00 -16.20 3.28
C ILE A 54 -7.98 -15.51 4.18
N LEU A 55 -7.25 -14.55 3.62
CA LEU A 55 -6.35 -13.68 4.39
C LEU A 55 -7.12 -12.45 4.90
N LYS A 56 -7.33 -12.37 6.21
CA LYS A 56 -7.79 -11.13 6.87
C LYS A 56 -6.58 -10.24 7.15
N ILE A 57 -6.69 -8.95 6.82
CA ILE A 57 -5.60 -8.00 6.97
C ILE A 57 -6.04 -6.86 7.88
N TRP A 58 -5.24 -6.58 8.92
CA TRP A 58 -5.35 -5.37 9.74
C TRP A 58 -4.18 -4.46 9.43
N VAL A 59 -4.50 -3.32 8.84
CA VAL A 59 -3.52 -2.31 8.46
C VAL A 59 -3.23 -1.42 9.66
N TYR A 60 -1.95 -1.36 10.08
CA TYR A 60 -1.50 -0.55 11.20
C TYR A 60 -0.51 0.51 10.73
N GLY A 61 -0.82 1.78 11.02
CA GLY A 61 0.11 2.86 10.81
C GLY A 61 -0.32 4.11 11.58
N ASP A 62 0.66 4.88 12.06
CA ASP A 62 0.46 6.29 12.43
C ASP A 62 0.29 7.11 11.13
N SER A 63 -0.71 6.78 10.31
CA SER A 63 -1.08 7.59 9.15
C SER A 63 -1.89 8.80 9.61
N PHE A 64 -1.21 9.76 10.23
CA PHE A 64 -1.73 11.15 10.31
C PHE A 64 -1.63 11.88 8.96
N LYS A 65 -1.16 11.20 7.90
CA LYS A 65 -1.26 11.64 6.52
C LYS A 65 -1.70 10.47 5.64
N SER A 66 -2.91 10.56 5.13
CA SER A 66 -3.34 9.78 3.97
C SER A 66 -2.61 10.31 2.74
N SER A 67 -1.95 9.43 2.00
CA SER A 67 -1.42 9.74 0.67
C SER A 67 -2.14 8.86 -0.34
N LEU A 68 -2.77 9.48 -1.33
CA LEU A 68 -3.29 8.75 -2.50
C LEU A 68 -2.09 8.32 -3.34
N VAL A 69 -1.84 7.00 -3.41
CA VAL A 69 -0.85 6.43 -4.31
C VAL A 69 -1.59 5.83 -5.50
N ALA A 70 -1.41 6.42 -6.68
CA ALA A 70 -1.90 5.85 -7.93
C ALA A 70 -0.71 5.31 -8.72
N VAL A 71 -0.67 4.00 -8.92
CA VAL A 71 0.30 3.36 -9.83
C VAL A 71 -0.39 3.20 -11.18
N VAL A 72 0.10 3.89 -12.19
CA VAL A 72 -0.41 3.81 -13.57
C VAL A 72 0.67 3.17 -14.44
N ASN A 73 0.34 2.03 -15.02
CA ASN A 73 1.17 1.38 -16.04
C ASN A 73 0.43 1.43 -17.39
N PRO A 74 0.59 2.52 -18.16
CA PRO A 74 -0.14 2.68 -19.42
C PRO A 74 0.46 1.79 -20.50
N HIS A 75 -0.41 1.06 -21.20
CA HIS A 75 -0.03 0.37 -22.43
C HIS A 75 0.07 1.38 -23.57
N GLU A 76 1.28 1.58 -24.07
CA GLU A 76 1.64 2.73 -24.93
C GLU A 76 0.70 2.94 -26.12
N GLU A 77 0.44 1.90 -26.90
CA GLU A 77 -0.38 2.00 -28.11
C GLU A 77 -1.83 2.42 -27.80
N ASN A 78 -2.43 1.88 -26.73
CA ASN A 78 -3.82 2.17 -26.37
C ASN A 78 -3.95 3.57 -25.78
N THR A 79 -2.98 3.97 -24.96
CA THR A 79 -2.95 5.30 -24.36
C THR A 79 -2.74 6.37 -25.42
N MET A 80 -1.90 6.12 -26.44
CA MET A 80 -1.70 7.05 -27.55
C MET A 80 -2.96 7.16 -28.43
N LYS A 81 -3.60 6.04 -28.81
CA LYS A 81 -4.87 6.07 -29.57
C LYS A 81 -5.97 6.84 -28.83
N TRP A 82 -6.12 6.62 -27.52
CA TRP A 82 -7.06 7.36 -26.70
C TRP A 82 -6.72 8.86 -26.65
N ALA A 83 -5.45 9.20 -26.46
CA ALA A 83 -5.00 10.60 -26.42
C ALA A 83 -5.30 11.35 -27.73
N GLU A 84 -4.99 10.73 -28.87
CA GLU A 84 -5.29 11.29 -30.19
C GLU A 84 -6.80 11.54 -30.37
N SER A 85 -7.62 10.56 -29.98
CA SER A 85 -9.10 10.67 -30.09
C SER A 85 -9.69 11.79 -29.21
N ASN A 86 -8.97 12.22 -28.18
CA ASN A 86 -9.35 13.33 -27.30
C ASN A 86 -8.62 14.64 -27.64
N GLY A 87 -7.94 14.72 -28.79
CA GLY A 87 -7.33 15.95 -29.31
C GLY A 87 -5.98 16.31 -28.68
N TYR A 88 -5.37 15.38 -27.96
CA TYR A 88 -4.04 15.57 -27.37
C TYR A 88 -2.95 15.29 -28.43
N LYS A 89 -2.01 16.24 -28.64
CA LYS A 89 -0.84 16.10 -29.54
C LYS A 89 0.48 16.26 -28.78
N GLY A 90 1.34 15.23 -28.71
CA GLY A 90 2.41 15.11 -27.71
C GLY A 90 2.67 13.65 -27.28
N GLY A 91 3.67 13.41 -26.42
CA GLY A 91 4.05 12.06 -25.96
C GLY A 91 3.45 11.68 -24.59
N LEU A 92 3.41 10.38 -24.26
CA LEU A 92 2.86 9.85 -22.99
C LEU A 92 3.34 10.59 -21.73
N LYS A 93 4.61 11.03 -21.72
CA LYS A 93 5.23 11.73 -20.58
C LYS A 93 4.57 13.06 -20.25
N GLU A 94 3.89 13.69 -21.19
CA GLU A 94 3.18 14.96 -20.98
C GLU A 94 1.73 14.74 -20.52
N TYR A 95 1.11 13.62 -20.92
CA TYR A 95 -0.28 13.32 -20.61
C TYR A 95 -0.51 12.68 -19.26
N ILE A 96 0.30 11.66 -18.93
CA ILE A 96 0.14 10.89 -17.70
C ILE A 96 0.14 11.82 -16.48
N PRO A 97 1.08 12.78 -16.33
CA PRO A 97 1.06 13.68 -15.18
C PRO A 97 -0.15 14.60 -15.15
N LYS A 98 -0.60 15.12 -16.30
CA LYS A 98 -1.74 16.07 -16.37
C LYS A 98 -3.06 15.38 -16.00
N GLU A 99 -3.30 14.18 -16.51
CA GLU A 99 -4.50 13.42 -16.22
C GLU A 99 -4.51 12.89 -14.77
N LEU A 100 -3.38 12.35 -14.31
CA LEU A 100 -3.23 11.94 -12.91
C LEU A 100 -3.46 13.09 -11.93
N THR A 101 -2.98 14.29 -12.26
CA THR A 101 -3.19 15.49 -11.46
C THR A 101 -4.67 15.87 -11.43
N THR A 102 -5.38 15.81 -12.56
CA THR A 102 -6.83 16.06 -12.62
C THR A 102 -7.62 15.05 -11.78
N ILE A 103 -7.32 13.77 -11.90
CA ILE A 103 -7.97 12.69 -11.14
C ILE A 103 -7.67 12.85 -9.64
N ALA A 104 -6.42 13.13 -9.27
CA ALA A 104 -6.04 13.37 -7.88
C ALA A 104 -6.79 14.58 -7.28
N HIS A 105 -6.94 15.67 -8.04
CA HIS A 105 -7.73 16.82 -7.60
C HIS A 105 -9.22 16.52 -7.44
N LYS A 106 -9.82 15.77 -8.38
CA LYS A 106 -11.22 15.35 -8.29
C LYS A 106 -11.48 14.48 -7.06
N ASN A 107 -10.59 13.54 -6.79
CA ASN A 107 -10.74 12.59 -5.68
C ASN A 107 -10.34 13.19 -4.32
N LYS A 108 -9.71 14.37 -4.30
CA LYS A 108 -9.25 15.04 -3.06
C LYS A 108 -10.42 15.37 -2.11
N SER A 109 -11.55 15.85 -2.63
CA SER A 109 -12.71 16.22 -1.81
C SER A 109 -13.37 15.01 -1.14
N GLU A 110 -13.41 13.87 -1.85
CA GLU A 110 -13.91 12.60 -1.33
C GLU A 110 -12.99 12.06 -0.23
N ILE A 111 -11.67 12.10 -0.46
CA ILE A 111 -10.65 11.68 0.51
C ILE A 111 -10.71 12.56 1.78
N ASP A 112 -10.80 13.88 1.63
CA ASP A 112 -10.90 14.83 2.75
C ASP A 112 -12.17 14.60 3.59
N THR A 113 -13.27 14.19 2.94
CA THR A 113 -14.54 13.87 3.61
C THR A 113 -14.45 12.58 4.42
N VAL A 114 -13.82 11.55 3.86
CA VAL A 114 -13.54 10.28 4.57
C VAL A 114 -12.62 10.54 5.77
N TYR A 115 -11.59 11.39 5.61
CA TYR A 115 -10.66 11.74 6.67
C TYR A 115 -11.35 12.40 7.87
N LYS A 116 -12.22 13.39 7.64
CA LYS A 116 -12.96 14.07 8.71
C LYS A 116 -13.86 13.11 9.50
N LYS A 117 -14.45 12.11 8.84
CA LYS A 117 -15.27 11.08 9.50
C LYS A 117 -14.43 10.14 10.36
N LEU A 118 -13.25 9.76 9.91
CA LEU A 118 -12.32 8.91 10.65
C LEU A 118 -11.71 9.63 11.87
N GLU A 119 -11.38 10.91 11.77
CA GLU A 119 -10.90 11.72 12.91
C GLU A 119 -11.97 11.88 14.00
N ALA A 120 -13.24 12.05 13.62
CA ALA A 120 -14.35 12.09 14.58
C ALA A 120 -14.52 10.76 15.37
N GLN A 121 -14.15 9.63 14.77
CA GLN A 121 -14.16 8.31 15.42
C GLN A 121 -12.95 8.09 16.34
N LYS A 122 -11.84 8.81 16.15
CA LYS A 122 -10.59 8.65 16.93
C LYS A 122 -10.63 9.27 18.32
N ASN A 123 -11.49 10.26 18.58
CA ASN A 123 -11.60 10.90 19.91
C ASN A 123 -12.03 9.94 21.05
N GLY A 124 -12.18 8.63 20.77
CA GLY A 124 -12.41 7.57 21.76
C GLY A 124 -11.38 6.42 21.80
N ALA A 125 -10.31 6.39 20.99
CA ALA A 125 -9.42 5.21 20.87
C ALA A 125 -7.92 5.50 21.12
N LYS A 126 -7.26 4.71 21.99
CA LYS A 126 -5.82 4.82 22.34
C LYS A 126 -4.92 4.03 21.37
N SER A 127 -3.82 4.62 20.90
CA SER A 127 -2.84 3.95 20.02
C SER A 127 -1.90 3.01 20.79
N HIS A 128 -1.62 1.85 20.19
CA HIS A 128 -0.61 0.89 20.67
C HIS A 128 0.42 0.69 19.54
N LYS A 129 1.70 1.00 19.78
CA LYS A 129 2.79 0.64 18.85
C LYS A 129 3.13 -0.84 18.99
N LEU A 130 3.03 -1.59 17.89
CA LEU A 130 3.38 -3.00 17.82
C LEU A 130 4.92 -3.16 17.81
N LYS A 131 5.44 -4.03 18.68
CA LYS A 131 6.86 -4.42 18.69
C LYS A 131 7.12 -5.35 17.51
N LYS A 132 7.91 -4.93 16.52
CA LYS A 132 8.39 -5.79 15.41
C LYS A 132 9.21 -6.94 15.98
N GLY A 133 8.86 -8.19 15.69
CA GLY A 133 9.60 -9.34 16.21
C GLY A 133 9.18 -10.70 15.67
N LYS A 134 10.16 -11.40 15.05
CA LYS A 134 10.38 -12.86 14.83
C LYS A 134 9.23 -13.77 14.35
N HIS A 135 7.99 -13.31 14.29
CA HIS A 135 6.82 -14.15 14.02
C HIS A 135 6.07 -13.53 12.84
N CYS A 136 6.40 -13.93 11.60
CA CYS A 136 5.70 -13.48 10.40
C CYS A 136 4.80 -14.60 9.87
N CYS A 137 3.65 -14.21 9.32
CA CYS A 137 3.00 -14.97 8.25
C CYS A 137 3.76 -14.67 6.95
N LYS A 138 4.48 -15.67 6.42
CA LYS A 138 5.34 -15.51 5.24
C LYS A 138 4.61 -15.92 3.97
N PHE A 139 4.50 -14.99 3.03
CA PHE A 139 3.86 -15.19 1.73
C PHE A 139 4.87 -15.07 0.60
N HIS A 140 4.98 -16.13 -0.22
CA HIS A 140 5.78 -16.11 -1.43
C HIS A 140 4.86 -15.88 -2.63
N ILE A 141 5.16 -14.85 -3.43
CA ILE A 141 4.40 -14.46 -4.63
C ILE A 141 5.28 -14.45 -5.87
#